data_AF-A0A7C5EIY3-F1
#
_entry.id   AF-A0A7C5EIY3-F1
#
_cell.length_a   1.000
_cell.length_b   1.000
_cell.length_c   1.000
_cell.angle_alpha   90.00
_cell.angle_beta   90.00
_cell.angle_gamma   90.00
#
_symmetry.space_group_name_H-M   'P 1'
#
loop_
_entity.id
_entity.type
_entity.pdbx_description
1 polymer ?
#
loop_
_entity_poly.entity_id
_entity_poly.type
_entity_poly.pdbx_seq_one_letter_code
_entity_poly.pdbx_strand_id
1 'polypeptide(L)'
;MPVIARTVLLLTASNVFMTFAWYAHLRNLSGKPWYVAALASWGIALFEYLIQVPANRIGYTQLTLSQLKILQEVITLSVFVPFSILYMRQPIRMDFVWAAMCLCGAVFFIFRGAASGA
;
A
#
# COMPACT_ATOMS: atom_id res chain seq x y z
N MET A 1 -12.30 17.84 4.95
CA MET A 1 -11.03 17.10 4.73
C MET A 1 -10.59 17.33 3.29
N PRO A 2 -9.35 17.78 3.04
CA PRO A 2 -8.85 17.91 1.67
C PRO A 2 -8.88 16.56 0.93
N VAL A 3 -9.19 16.59 -0.36
CA VAL A 3 -9.40 15.40 -1.22
C VAL A 3 -8.19 14.44 -1.15
N ILE A 4 -6.99 15.00 -1.19
CA ILE A 4 -5.73 14.25 -1.11
C ILE A 4 -5.60 13.54 0.23
N ALA A 5 -5.84 14.24 1.35
CA ALA A 5 -5.76 13.62 2.69
C ALA A 5 -6.77 12.49 2.87
N ARG A 6 -8.00 12.67 2.37
CA ARG A 6 -9.02 11.60 2.35
C ARG A 6 -8.56 10.40 1.53
N THR A 7 -7.98 10.65 0.36
CA THR A 7 -7.43 9.61 -0.53
C THR A 7 -6.32 8.83 0.18
N VAL A 8 -5.35 9.53 0.77
CA VAL A 8 -4.24 8.91 1.50
C VAL A 8 -4.76 8.06 2.65
N LEU A 9 -5.69 8.55 3.46
CA LEU A 9 -6.24 7.80 4.59
C LEU A 9 -6.93 6.50 4.12
N LEU A 10 -7.76 6.58 3.08
CA LEU A 10 -8.44 5.42 2.53
C LEU A 10 -7.47 4.41 1.91
N LEU A 11 -6.48 4.89 1.15
CA LEU A 11 -5.45 4.04 0.55
C LEU A 11 -4.58 3.37 1.62
N THR A 12 -4.24 4.08 2.69
CA THR A 12 -3.51 3.49 3.83
C THR A 12 -4.35 2.42 4.52
N ALA A 13 -5.63 2.68 4.77
CA ALA A 13 -6.54 1.69 5.35
C ALA A 13 -6.66 0.44 4.45
N SER A 14 -6.84 0.64 3.14
CA SER A 14 -6.84 -0.43 2.14
C SER A 14 -5.55 -1.25 2.18
N ASN A 15 -4.41 -0.57 2.20
CA ASN A 15 -3.10 -1.22 2.19
C ASN A 15 -2.81 -2.05 3.44
N VAL A 16 -3.38 -1.68 4.59
CA VAL A 16 -3.34 -2.53 5.79
C VAL A 16 -4.05 -3.85 5.49
N PHE A 17 -5.29 -3.84 4.98
CA PHE A 17 -5.99 -5.07 4.60
C PHE A 17 -5.23 -5.88 3.56
N MET A 18 -4.66 -5.24 2.54
CA MET A 18 -3.80 -5.86 1.54
C MET A 18 -2.63 -6.62 2.19
N THR A 19 -1.90 -5.96 3.09
CA THR A 19 -0.73 -6.52 3.78
C THR A 19 -1.12 -7.74 4.62
N PHE A 20 -2.25 -7.68 5.32
CA PHE A 20 -2.77 -8.84 6.06
C PHE A 20 -3.21 -9.97 5.13
N ALA A 21 -3.93 -9.68 4.03
CA ALA A 21 -4.33 -10.70 3.07
C ALA A 21 -3.12 -11.44 2.48
N TRP A 22 -2.05 -10.71 2.16
CA TRP A 22 -0.88 -11.28 1.49
C TRP A 22 0.05 -12.03 2.44
N TYR A 23 0.22 -11.56 3.68
CA TYR A 23 1.29 -12.06 4.54
C TYR A 23 0.78 -12.72 5.81
N ALA A 24 -0.39 -12.37 6.36
CA ALA A 24 -0.82 -12.88 7.67
C ALA A 24 -0.97 -14.42 7.69
N HIS A 25 -1.35 -15.02 6.57
CA HIS A 25 -1.46 -16.47 6.43
C HIS A 25 -0.10 -17.18 6.54
N LEU A 26 1.02 -16.53 6.18
CA LEU A 26 2.37 -17.09 6.33
C LEU A 26 2.74 -17.29 7.81
N ARG A 27 2.20 -16.46 8.70
CA ARG A 27 2.45 -16.57 10.15
C ARG A 27 1.47 -17.52 10.83
N ASN A 28 0.18 -17.43 10.50
CA ASN A 28 -0.89 -18.08 11.28
C ASN A 28 -1.44 -19.36 10.63
N LEU A 29 -1.17 -19.58 9.34
CA LEU A 29 -1.72 -20.68 8.55
C LEU A 29 -0.63 -21.46 7.79
N SER A 30 0.65 -21.32 8.14
CA SER A 30 1.77 -21.98 7.46
C SER A 30 1.66 -23.51 7.43
N GLY A 31 1.01 -24.13 8.42
CA GLY A 31 0.74 -25.57 8.46
C GLY A 31 -0.61 -26.00 7.86
N LYS A 32 -1.43 -25.07 7.38
CA LYS A 32 -2.74 -25.38 6.79
C LYS A 32 -2.64 -25.51 5.27
N PRO A 33 -3.55 -26.25 4.63
CA PRO A 33 -3.59 -26.36 3.17
C PRO A 33 -3.74 -25.00 2.50
N TRP A 34 -3.03 -24.79 1.40
CA TRP A 34 -2.95 -23.51 0.68
C TRP A 34 -4.32 -22.94 0.28
N TYR A 35 -5.32 -23.79 0.00
CA TYR A 35 -6.67 -23.35 -0.38
C TYR A 35 -7.40 -22.65 0.78
N VAL A 36 -7.14 -23.01 2.04
CA VAL A 36 -7.72 -22.34 3.21
C VAL A 36 -7.12 -20.94 3.36
N ALA A 37 -5.81 -20.82 3.17
CA ALA A 37 -5.12 -19.54 3.15
C ALA A 37 -5.64 -18.65 2.01
N ALA A 38 -5.86 -19.21 0.81
CA ALA A 38 -6.40 -18.48 -0.33
C ALA A 38 -7.80 -17.94 -0.08
N LEU A 39 -8.73 -18.78 0.42
CA LEU A 39 -10.10 -18.38 0.75
C LEU A 39 -10.15 -17.29 1.83
N ALA A 40 -9.37 -17.43 2.89
CA ALA A 40 -9.28 -16.41 3.94
C ALA A 40 -8.71 -15.09 3.38
N SER A 41 -7.67 -15.17 2.54
CA SER A 41 -7.04 -13.99 1.92
C SER A 41 -8.00 -13.28 0.97
N TRP A 42 -8.82 -14.00 0.21
CA TRP A 42 -9.88 -13.43 -0.62
C TRP A 42 -10.95 -12.71 0.20
N GLY A 43 -11.35 -13.28 1.34
CA GLY A 43 -12.27 -12.61 2.26
C GLY A 43 -11.75 -11.26 2.73
N ILE A 44 -10.46 -11.16 3.07
CA ILE A 44 -9.82 -9.90 3.47
C ILE A 44 -9.65 -8.95 2.27
N ALA A 45 -9.24 -9.47 1.11
CA ALA A 45 -9.06 -8.68 -0.11
C ALA A 45 -10.37 -8.03 -0.58
N LEU A 46 -11.53 -8.62 -0.30
CA LEU A 46 -12.81 -7.97 -0.61
C LEU A 46 -12.97 -6.62 0.14
N PHE A 47 -12.60 -6.55 1.42
CA PHE A 47 -12.65 -5.31 2.19
C PHE A 47 -11.62 -4.28 1.71
N GLU A 48 -10.43 -4.74 1.31
CA GLU A 48 -9.41 -3.93 0.64
C GLU A 48 -10.01 -3.24 -0.59
N TYR A 49 -10.61 -4.01 -1.51
CA TYR A 49 -11.18 -3.46 -2.74
C TYR A 49 -12.33 -2.47 -2.49
N LEU A 50 -13.18 -2.74 -1.49
CA LEU A 50 -14.28 -1.83 -1.12
C LEU A 50 -13.79 -0.44 -0.70
N ILE A 51 -12.57 -0.34 -0.16
CA ILE A 51 -11.94 0.93 0.24
C ILE A 51 -11.07 1.48 -0.88
N GLN A 52 -10.33 0.62 -1.58
CA GLN A 52 -9.40 0.97 -2.66
C GLN A 52 -10.09 1.68 -3.82
N VAL A 53 -11.20 1.12 -4.30
CA VAL A 53 -11.92 1.62 -5.48
C VAL A 53 -12.43 3.06 -5.26
N PRO A 54 -13.16 3.39 -4.18
CA PRO A 54 -13.58 4.76 -3.94
C PRO A 54 -12.40 5.68 -3.65
N ALA A 55 -11.35 5.21 -2.98
CA ALA A 55 -10.14 6.01 -2.74
C ALA A 55 -9.49 6.47 -4.04
N ASN A 56 -9.29 5.54 -4.99
CA ASN A 56 -8.73 5.85 -6.29
C ASN A 56 -9.63 6.78 -7.10
N ARG A 57 -10.95 6.56 -7.11
CA ARG A 57 -11.88 7.45 -7.81
C ARG A 57 -11.84 8.88 -7.26
N ILE A 58 -11.77 9.04 -5.93
CA ILE A 58 -11.65 10.34 -5.27
C ILE A 58 -10.30 10.98 -5.61
N GLY A 59 -9.20 10.22 -5.51
CA GLY A 59 -7.86 10.73 -5.81
C GLY A 59 -7.67 11.12 -7.27
N TYR A 60 -8.29 10.41 -8.21
CA TYR A 60 -8.18 10.67 -9.65
C TYR A 60 -8.83 11.99 -10.08
N THR A 61 -9.61 12.63 -9.20
CA THR A 61 -10.14 13.98 -9.44
C THR A 61 -9.08 15.09 -9.36
N GLN A 62 -7.95 14.82 -8.70
CA GLN A 62 -6.89 15.80 -8.43
C GLN A 62 -5.48 15.30 -8.81
N LEU A 63 -5.30 13.98 -8.89
CA LEU A 63 -4.04 13.33 -9.22
C LEU A 63 -4.16 12.55 -10.53
N THR A 64 -3.06 12.49 -11.28
CA THR A 64 -2.97 11.62 -12.45
C THR A 64 -2.87 10.14 -12.03
N LEU A 65 -3.10 9.23 -12.98
CA LEU A 65 -2.97 7.79 -12.75
C LEU A 65 -1.57 7.43 -12.22
N SER A 66 -0.53 8.04 -12.80
CA SER A 66 0.87 7.83 -12.44
C SER A 66 1.16 8.31 -11.02
N GLN A 67 0.65 9.48 -10.64
CA GLN A 67 0.79 10.03 -9.28
C GLN A 67 0.09 9.15 -8.24
N LEU A 68 -1.11 8.66 -8.55
CA LEU A 68 -1.83 7.72 -7.70
C LEU A 68 -1.05 6.42 -7.50
N LYS A 69 -0.46 5.87 -8.56
CA LYS A 69 0.32 4.65 -8.47
C LYS A 69 1.54 4.83 -7.56
N ILE A 70 2.31 5.90 -7.75
CA ILE A 70 3.46 6.19 -6.87
C ILE A 70 3.02 6.44 -5.43
N LEU A 71 1.92 7.17 -5.22
CA LEU A 71 1.37 7.37 -3.89
C LEU A 71 1.05 6.04 -3.21
N GLN A 72 0.48 5.08 -3.94
CA GLN A 72 0.25 3.73 -3.41
C GLN A 72 1.54 2.98 -3.09
N GLU A 73 2.61 3.11 -3.88
CA GLU A 73 3.90 2.48 -3.57
C GLU A 73 4.53 3.06 -2.29
N VAL A 74 4.44 4.39 -2.10
CA VAL A 74 4.87 5.06 -0.86
C VAL A 74 4.08 4.50 0.33
N ILE A 75 2.76 4.42 0.22
CA ILE A 75 1.88 3.90 1.27
C ILE A 75 2.19 2.42 1.55
N THR A 76 2.40 1.63 0.50
CA THR A 76 2.72 0.20 0.62
C THR A 76 3.98 -0.02 1.43
N LEU A 77 5.07 0.68 1.10
CA LEU A 77 6.30 0.56 1.87
C LEU A 77 6.12 1.05 3.31
N SER A 78 5.40 2.17 3.49
CA SER A 78 5.15 2.78 4.79
C SER A 78 4.32 1.91 5.73
N VAL A 79 3.36 1.13 5.20
CA VAL A 79 2.54 0.18 5.96
C VAL A 79 3.27 -1.15 6.16
N PHE A 80 4.01 -1.59 5.14
CA PHE A 80 4.73 -2.86 5.17
C PHE A 80 5.86 -2.88 6.20
N VAL A 81 6.62 -1.79 6.35
CA VAL A 81 7.75 -1.75 7.31
C VAL A 81 7.29 -1.97 8.76
N PRO A 82 6.32 -1.22 9.32
CA PRO A 82 5.76 -1.51 10.64
C PRO A 82 5.16 -2.92 10.75
N PHE A 83 4.47 -3.39 9.71
CA PHE A 83 3.93 -4.75 9.69
C PHE A 83 5.04 -5.81 9.79
N SER A 84 6.13 -5.65 9.04
CA SER A 84 7.27 -6.57 9.06
C SER A 84 7.91 -6.66 10.44
N ILE A 85 8.07 -5.53 11.12
CA ILE A 85 8.70 -5.45 12.45
C ILE A 85 7.75 -5.97 13.54
N LEU A 86 6.52 -5.46 13.59
CA LEU A 86 5.58 -5.71 14.69
C LEU A 86 4.87 -7.05 14.54
N TYR A 87 4.44 -7.39 13.32
CA TYR A 87 3.70 -8.61 13.05
C TYR A 87 4.63 -9.75 12.63
N MET A 88 5.56 -9.55 11.68
CA MET A 88 6.45 -10.65 11.27
C MET A 88 7.69 -10.83 12.15
N ARG A 89 7.96 -9.89 13.07
CA ARG A 89 9.17 -9.88 13.92
C ARG A 89 10.47 -10.04 13.13
N GLN A 90 10.52 -9.48 11.92
CA GLN A 90 11.74 -9.42 11.14
C GLN A 90 12.61 -8.22 11.55
N PRO A 91 13.94 -8.36 11.56
CA PRO A 91 14.83 -7.24 11.87
C PRO A 91 14.75 -6.18 10.77
N ILE A 92 14.87 -4.91 11.18
CA ILE A 92 14.94 -3.79 10.23
C ILE A 92 16.24 -3.91 9.45
N ARG A 93 16.11 -4.13 8.14
CA ARG A 93 17.24 -4.10 7.21
C ARG A 93 17.41 -2.70 6.66
N MET A 94 18.66 -2.26 6.49
CA MET A 94 18.99 -0.98 5.85
C MET A 94 18.45 -0.90 4.41
N ASP A 95 18.20 -2.05 3.79
CA ASP A 95 17.55 -2.17 2.48
C ASP A 95 16.20 -1.43 2.41
N PHE A 96 15.42 -1.37 3.51
CA PHE A 96 14.17 -0.60 3.54
C PHE A 96 14.39 0.91 3.46
N VAL A 97 15.48 1.40 4.06
CA VAL A 97 15.86 2.82 4.03
C VAL A 97 16.32 3.19 2.62
N TRP A 98 17.15 2.35 1.99
CA TRP A 98 17.56 2.55 0.60
C TRP A 98 16.37 2.50 -0.36
N ALA A 99 15.45 1.55 -0.17
CA ALA A 99 14.22 1.48 -0.93
C ALA A 99 13.38 2.76 -0.78
N ALA A 100 13.19 3.25 0.46
CA ALA A 100 12.46 4.49 0.72
C ALA A 100 13.13 5.70 0.04
N MET A 101 14.46 5.77 0.07
CA MET A 101 15.22 6.83 -0.60
C MET A 101 15.04 6.81 -2.13
N CYS A 102 15.09 5.63 -2.75
CA CYS A 102 14.80 5.47 -4.18
C CYS A 102 13.36 5.89 -4.51
N LEU A 103 12.41 5.57 -3.61
CA LEU A 103 11.00 5.91 -3.77
C LEU A 103 10.75 7.43 -3.66
N CYS A 104 11.50 8.14 -2.82
CA CYS A 104 11.52 9.61 -2.82
C CYS A 104 11.96 10.18 -4.19
N GLY A 105 12.95 9.56 -4.84
CA GLY A 105 13.34 9.89 -6.21
C GLY A 105 12.19 9.71 -7.21
N ALA A 106 11.48 8.58 -7.13
CA ALA A 106 10.32 8.31 -7.98
C ALA A 106 9.19 9.35 -7.78
N VAL A 107 8.91 9.72 -6.52
CA VAL A 107 7.97 10.81 -6.18
C VAL A 107 8.42 12.11 -6.82
N PHE A 108 9.68 12.50 -6.68
CA PHE A 108 10.20 13.73 -7.27
C PHE A 108 9.99 13.75 -8.79
N PHE A 109 10.39 12.71 -9.53
CA PHE A 109 10.28 12.70 -10.98
C PHE A 109 8.83 12.73 -11.48
N ILE A 110 7.93 11.97 -10.86
CA ILE A 110 6.53 11.88 -11.27
C ILE A 110 5.74 13.14 -10.91
N PHE A 111 6.07 13.80 -9.81
CA PHE A 111 5.41 15.04 -9.41
C PHE A 111 6.06 16.30 -10.01
N ARG A 112 7.34 16.24 -10.43
CA ARG A 112 8.00 17.33 -11.17
C ARG A 112 7.27 17.65 -12.48
N GLY A 113 6.83 16.61 -13.21
CA GLY A 113 6.07 16.77 -14.45
C GLY A 113 4.75 17.52 -14.30
N ALA A 114 4.12 17.45 -13.12
CA ALA A 114 2.89 18.19 -12.84
C ALA A 114 3.11 19.68 -12.55
N ALA A 115 4.32 20.07 -12.16
CA ALA A 115 4.72 21.48 -11.99
C ALA A 115 5.19 22.11 -13.32
N SER A 116 5.69 21.29 -14.25
CA SER A 116 6.04 21.70 -15.60
C SER A 116 4.87 21.40 -16.55
N GLY A 117 3.87 22.28 -16.58
CA GLY A 117 2.72 22.15 -17.48
C GLY A 117 3.15 21.84 -18.91
N ALA A 118 2.79 20.66 -19.38
CA ALA A 118 2.73 20.29 -20.80
C ALA A 118 1.30 19.84 -21.08
#